data_AF-A0A094LAE9-F1
#
_entry.id   AF-A0A094LAE9-F1
#
_cell.length_a   1.000
_cell.length_b   1.000
_cell.length_c   1.000
_cell.angle_alpha   90.00
_cell.angle_beta   90.00
_cell.angle_gamma   90.00
#
_symmetry.space_group_name_H-M   'P 1'
#
loop_
_entity.id
_entity.type
_entity.pdbx_description
1 polymer ?
#
loop_
_entity_poly.entity_id
_entity_poly.type
_entity_poly.pdbx_seq_one_letter_code
_entity_poly.pdbx_strand_id
1 'polypeptide(L)'
;VEFEAELKSAGDKLIVVDFSATWCGPCKMIKPFFHSLYEKYGDVVFIEIDVDDAQDVATHCDVKCMPTFQFYKNGKKVHEFSGANKEKLEETIKNLV
;
A
#
# COMPACT_ATOMS: atom_id res chain seq x y z
N VAL A 1 16.79 -2.95 -5.34
CA VAL A 1 16.22 -1.70 -4.80
C VAL A 1 15.84 -1.96 -3.35
N GLU A 2 16.08 -1.05 -2.42
CA GLU A 2 15.81 -1.22 -0.99
C GLU A 2 14.36 -1.69 -0.71
N PHE A 3 13.40 -1.15 -1.47
CA PHE A 3 12.01 -1.57 -1.46
C PHE A 3 11.81 -3.08 -1.69
N GLU A 4 12.50 -3.70 -2.67
CA GLU A 4 12.35 -5.15 -2.91
C GLU A 4 12.95 -6.01 -1.80
N ALA A 5 13.96 -5.50 -1.09
CA ALA A 5 14.51 -6.20 0.06
C ALA A 5 13.50 -6.20 1.21
N GLU A 6 12.81 -5.07 1.42
CA GLU A 6 11.72 -4.95 2.40
C GLU A 6 10.53 -5.87 2.07
N LEU A 7 10.17 -5.95 0.78
CA LEU A 7 9.12 -6.89 0.34
C LEU A 7 9.47 -8.36 0.62
N LYS A 8 10.76 -8.71 0.63
CA LYS A 8 11.24 -10.08 0.92
C LYS A 8 11.42 -10.33 2.41
N SER A 9 11.72 -9.30 3.21
CA SER A 9 11.94 -9.43 4.65
C SER A 9 10.66 -9.75 5.42
N ALA A 10 9.49 -9.38 4.88
CA ALA A 10 8.19 -9.67 5.49
C ALA A 10 7.79 -11.17 5.45
N GLY A 11 8.49 -12.01 4.69
CA GLY A 11 8.18 -13.43 4.55
C GLY A 11 6.76 -13.67 3.98
N ASP A 12 5.99 -14.51 4.67
CA ASP A 12 4.61 -14.88 4.27
C ASP A 12 3.56 -13.81 4.64
N LYS A 13 3.94 -12.77 5.37
CA LYS A 13 3.00 -11.70 5.75
C LYS A 13 2.53 -10.94 4.51
N LEU A 14 1.26 -10.52 4.54
CA LEU A 14 0.75 -9.59 3.54
C LEU A 14 1.38 -8.21 3.79
N ILE A 15 1.82 -7.55 2.73
CA ILE A 15 2.26 -6.16 2.75
C ILE A 15 1.26 -5.34 1.94
N VAL A 16 0.79 -4.23 2.50
CA VAL A 16 -0.08 -3.25 1.84
C VAL A 16 0.68 -1.94 1.73
N VAL A 17 0.86 -1.46 0.50
CA VAL A 17 1.58 -0.21 0.21
C VAL A 17 0.59 0.84 -0.26
N ASP A 18 0.49 1.96 0.44
CA ASP A 18 -0.25 3.17 0.03
C ASP A 18 0.70 4.13 -0.67
N PHE A 19 0.58 4.20 -2.00
CA PHE A 19 1.24 5.23 -2.80
C PHE A 19 0.38 6.49 -2.82
N SER A 20 0.82 7.51 -2.10
CA SER A 20 0.09 8.74 -1.83
C SER A 20 0.89 9.98 -2.23
N ALA A 21 0.28 11.16 -2.10
CA ALA A 21 0.95 12.44 -2.30
C ALA A 21 0.38 13.50 -1.36
N THR A 22 1.21 14.43 -0.87
CA THR A 22 0.77 15.50 0.04
C THR A 22 -0.28 16.45 -0.55
N TRP A 23 -0.35 16.60 -1.87
CA TRP A 23 -1.31 17.45 -2.58
C TRP A 23 -2.60 16.71 -2.98
N CYS A 24 -2.64 15.39 -2.80
CA CYS A 24 -3.78 14.56 -3.18
C CYS A 24 -4.90 14.61 -2.12
N GLY A 25 -6.02 15.25 -2.46
CA GLY A 25 -7.21 15.33 -1.61
C GLY A 25 -7.78 13.97 -1.18
N PRO A 26 -8.04 13.03 -2.12
CA PRO A 26 -8.51 11.69 -1.78
C PRO A 26 -7.57 10.91 -0.85
N CYS A 27 -6.24 11.09 -1.00
CA CYS A 27 -5.24 10.46 -0.15
C CYS A 27 -5.40 10.90 1.32
N LYS A 28 -5.55 12.22 1.55
CA LYS A 28 -5.81 12.76 2.90
C LYS A 28 -7.10 12.21 3.52
N MET A 29 -8.13 11.95 2.71
CA MET A 29 -9.41 11.43 3.19
C MET A 29 -9.32 9.97 3.65
N ILE A 30 -8.54 9.13 2.95
CA ILE A 30 -8.44 7.71 3.28
C ILE A 30 -7.37 7.40 4.33
N LYS A 31 -6.34 8.25 4.47
CA LYS A 31 -5.22 8.04 5.39
C LYS A 31 -5.63 7.68 6.84
N PRO A 32 -6.59 8.37 7.50
CA PRO A 32 -7.03 7.96 8.84
C PRO A 32 -7.64 6.56 8.90
N PHE A 33 -8.35 6.17 7.83
CA PHE A 33 -8.87 4.80 7.72
C PHE A 33 -7.74 3.81 7.50
N PHE A 34 -6.78 4.11 6.63
CA PHE A 34 -5.61 3.26 6.40
C PHE A 34 -4.84 3.01 7.71
N HIS A 35 -4.59 4.05 8.50
CA HIS A 35 -3.95 3.93 9.82
C HIS A 35 -4.75 3.07 10.80
N SER A 36 -6.09 3.16 10.79
CA SER A 36 -6.93 2.30 11.65
C SER A 36 -6.80 0.81 11.32
N LEU A 37 -6.36 0.45 10.11
CA LEU A 37 -6.14 -0.95 9.73
C LEU A 37 -4.88 -1.53 10.38
N TYR A 38 -3.94 -0.70 10.84
CA TYR A 38 -2.69 -1.14 11.47
C TYR A 38 -2.99 -1.89 12.77
N GLU A 39 -3.93 -1.38 13.56
CA GLU A 39 -4.37 -1.99 14.81
C GLU A 39 -5.25 -3.22 14.57
N LYS A 40 -6.03 -3.21 13.48
CA LYS A 40 -6.99 -4.28 13.16
C LYS A 40 -6.31 -5.52 12.56
N TYR A 41 -5.20 -5.34 11.85
CA TYR A 41 -4.49 -6.40 11.13
C TYR A 41 -3.02 -6.45 11.55
N GLY A 42 -2.75 -6.85 12.79
CA GLY A 42 -1.38 -6.90 13.34
C GLY A 42 -0.40 -7.84 12.63
N ASP A 43 -0.90 -8.79 11.82
CA ASP A 43 -0.08 -9.69 10.99
C ASP A 43 0.18 -9.15 9.57
N VAL A 44 -0.34 -7.96 9.24
CA VAL A 44 -0.15 -7.29 7.96
C VAL A 44 0.86 -6.16 8.13
N VAL A 45 1.78 -6.05 7.18
CA VAL A 45 2.74 -4.94 7.12
C VAL A 45 2.13 -3.83 6.29
N PHE A 46 2.09 -2.62 6.82
CA PHE A 46 1.59 -1.45 6.11
C PHE A 46 2.74 -0.49 5.82
N ILE A 47 2.83 -0.03 4.58
CA ILE A 47 3.87 0.89 4.10
C ILE A 47 3.18 2.08 3.44
N GLU A 48 3.62 3.29 3.77
CA GLU A 48 3.19 4.51 3.09
C GLU A 48 4.37 5.05 2.27
N ILE A 49 4.12 5.32 0.99
CA ILE A 49 5.11 5.89 0.08
C ILE A 49 4.53 7.19 -0.46
N ASP A 50 5.21 8.31 -0.19
CA ASP A 50 4.95 9.55 -0.89
C ASP A 50 5.66 9.50 -2.25
N VAL A 51 4.89 9.63 -3.33
CA VAL A 51 5.42 9.54 -4.69
C VAL A 51 6.34 10.71 -5.06
N ASP A 52 6.24 11.84 -4.37
CA ASP A 52 7.11 12.99 -4.59
C ASP A 52 8.50 12.76 -3.96
N ASP A 53 8.55 12.07 -2.81
CA ASP A 53 9.78 11.77 -2.07
C ASP A 53 10.49 10.50 -2.59
N ALA A 54 9.74 9.51 -3.08
CA ALA A 54 10.24 8.21 -3.54
C ALA A 54 9.86 7.92 -5.00
N GLN A 55 10.23 8.85 -5.89
CA GLN A 55 9.86 8.82 -7.32
C GLN A 55 10.37 7.58 -8.05
N ASP A 56 11.55 7.08 -7.70
CA ASP A 56 12.16 5.88 -8.27
C ASP A 56 11.32 4.63 -7.94
N VAL A 57 10.87 4.50 -6.69
CA VAL A 57 10.01 3.40 -6.24
C VAL A 57 8.63 3.51 -6.90
N ALA A 58 8.03 4.70 -6.93
CA ALA A 58 6.75 4.94 -7.58
C ALA A 58 6.79 4.58 -9.07
N THR A 59 7.87 4.96 -9.76
CA THR A 59 8.10 4.62 -11.17
C THR A 59 8.31 3.11 -11.37
N HIS A 60 9.15 2.49 -10.53
CA HIS A 60 9.39 1.03 -10.56
C HIS A 60 8.11 0.23 -10.35
N CYS A 61 7.20 0.74 -9.51
CA CYS A 61 5.92 0.11 -9.22
C CYS A 61 4.79 0.46 -10.23
N ASP A 62 5.10 1.23 -11.29
CA ASP A 62 4.17 1.71 -12.33
C ASP A 62 2.96 2.48 -11.76
N VAL A 63 3.18 3.31 -10.73
CA VAL A 63 2.13 4.12 -10.10
C VAL A 63 1.80 5.32 -10.98
N LYS A 64 0.53 5.42 -11.39
CA LYS A 64 0.03 6.48 -12.30
C LYS A 64 -0.96 7.45 -11.66
N CYS A 65 -1.56 7.04 -10.55
CA CYS A 65 -2.66 7.75 -9.88
C CYS A 65 -2.52 7.60 -8.37
N MET A 66 -2.98 8.60 -7.62
CA MET A 66 -2.93 8.57 -6.16
C MET A 66 -4.36 8.74 -5.56
N PRO A 67 -4.71 8.00 -4.50
CA PRO A 67 -3.91 6.93 -3.91
C PRO A 67 -3.93 5.68 -4.79
N THR A 68 -2.85 4.92 -4.78
CA THR A 68 -2.79 3.55 -5.31
C THR A 68 -2.37 2.61 -4.19
N PHE A 69 -3.15 1.56 -4.00
CA PHE A 69 -2.84 0.51 -3.05
C PHE A 69 -2.30 -0.70 -3.81
N GLN A 70 -1.10 -1.14 -3.46
CA GLN A 70 -0.53 -2.39 -3.96
C GLN A 70 -0.35 -3.38 -2.83
N PHE A 71 -0.59 -4.65 -3.13
CA PHE A 71 -0.59 -5.74 -2.18
C PHE A 71 0.49 -6.73 -2.58
N TYR A 72 1.34 -7.10 -1.63
CA TYR A 72 2.45 -8.01 -1.85
C TYR A 72 2.41 -9.17 -0.86
N LYS A 73 2.75 -10.37 -1.32
CA LYS A 73 2.95 -11.56 -0.48
C LYS A 73 4.14 -12.32 -1.04
N ASN A 74 5.06 -12.77 -0.19
CA ASN A 74 6.27 -13.46 -0.62
C ASN A 74 7.08 -12.69 -1.70
N GLY A 75 7.24 -11.38 -1.49
CA GLY A 75 8.00 -10.50 -2.39
C GLY A 75 7.37 -10.26 -3.77
N LYS A 76 6.12 -10.69 -4.01
CA LYS A 76 5.43 -10.54 -5.30
C LYS A 76 4.15 -9.74 -5.16
N LYS A 77 3.86 -8.88 -6.14
CA LYS A 77 2.59 -8.16 -6.23
C LYS A 77 1.46 -9.15 -6.52
N VAL A 78 0.48 -9.23 -5.63
CA VAL A 78 -0.68 -10.13 -5.73
C VAL A 78 -1.96 -9.40 -6.10
N HIS A 79 -2.05 -8.11 -5.80
CA HIS A 79 -3.20 -7.28 -6.18
C HIS A 79 -2.81 -5.80 -6.23
N GLU A 80 -3.61 -5.00 -6.93
CA GLU A 80 -3.54 -3.54 -6.86
C GLU A 80 -4.87 -2.90 -7.25
N PHE A 81 -5.11 -1.68 -6.74
CA PHE A 81 -6.12 -0.79 -7.28
C PHE A 81 -5.82 0.67 -6.91
N SER A 82 -6.42 1.60 -7.66
CA SER A 82 -6.34 3.03 -7.38
C SER A 82 -7.67 3.59 -6.87
N GLY A 83 -7.59 4.67 -6.11
CA GLY A 83 -8.73 5.43 -5.58
C GLY A 83 -8.99 5.21 -4.10
N ALA A 84 -9.56 6.22 -3.46
CA ALA A 84 -9.84 6.25 -2.02
C ALA A 84 -11.10 5.43 -1.65
N ASN A 85 -11.10 4.13 -1.93
CA ASN A 85 -12.21 3.22 -1.62
C ASN A 85 -11.91 2.38 -0.36
N LYS A 86 -12.52 2.75 0.77
CA LYS A 86 -12.33 2.11 2.08
C LYS A 86 -12.82 0.66 2.11
N GLU A 87 -13.99 0.40 1.54
CA GLU A 87 -14.61 -0.93 1.51
C GLU A 87 -13.74 -1.91 0.72
N LYS A 88 -13.38 -1.52 -0.51
CA LYS A 88 -12.50 -2.34 -1.36
C LYS A 88 -11.15 -2.61 -0.72
N LEU A 89 -10.57 -1.61 -0.04
CA LEU A 89 -9.31 -1.76 0.67
C LEU A 89 -9.38 -2.84 1.75
N GLU A 90 -10.37 -2.75 2.64
CA GLU A 90 -10.53 -3.72 3.73
C GLU A 90 -10.92 -5.12 3.22
N GLU A 91 -11.81 -5.21 2.24
CA GLU A 91 -12.17 -6.48 1.60
C GLU A 91 -10.96 -7.16 0.95
N THR A 92 -10.13 -6.40 0.24
CA THR A 92 -8.91 -6.92 -0.37
C THR A 92 -7.95 -7.47 0.68
N ILE A 93 -7.76 -6.74 1.79
CA ILE A 93 -6.94 -7.22 2.91
C ILE A 93 -7.51 -8.54 3.43
N LYS A 94 -8.80 -8.58 3.80
CA LYS A 94 -9.46 -9.79 4.32
C LYS A 94 -9.31 -11.01 3.42
N ASN A 95 -9.34 -10.82 2.09
CA ASN A 95 -9.22 -11.91 1.13
C ASN A 95 -7.77 -12.40 0.94
N LEU A 96 -6.78 -11.57 1.30
CA LEU A 96 -5.36 -11.85 1.07
C LEU A 96 -4.58 -12.20 2.34
N VAL A 97 -5.13 -11.96 3.54
CA VAL A 97 -4.55 -12.44 4.80
C VAL A 97 -4.66 -13.96 4.86
#